data_AF-A0A1D1VKR6-F1
#
_entry.id   AF-A0A1D1VKR6-F1
#
_cell.length_a   1.000
_cell.length_b   1.000
_cell.length_c   1.000
_cell.angle_alpha   90.00
_cell.angle_beta   90.00
_cell.angle_gamma   90.00
#
_symmetry.space_group_name_H-M   'P 1'
#
loop_
_entity.id
_entity.type
_entity.pdbx_description
1 polymer ?
#
loop_
_entity_poly.entity_id
_entity_poly.type
_entity_poly.pdbx_seq_one_letter_code
_entity_poly.pdbx_strand_id
1 'polypeptide(L)'
;MASKVSRRTTSQISKQPTATGNGVTEEHETNGIEKPPPLPTGDLRLSLTQESPSLKYLDAIRMSRLIDKLILLDITNALPGNLSHFGLSRDYFLLDKPGHAVVRFQVFASLSVWMIGQLGIDLPPPTERDDPNITVQKIVEALRKLNIQSDVAPHRLKSALGPEVVNILYELATECLKRRPSFAVPDLSKIKGAPVEDIEEDIANDDDDEQYEAIPLFDWEQEEVMEDLTNADGDGAPYKSASSENAEKERAAEEWRLEADRLGPLFGRQDGALSQKGWSERVKRLEACRQELLKNVEFLEDKMSGVGSEISRSVEKIQNREKYISVNNRQQVDKYKEASMKLKAAREKYEMHNAEVEITAKKLAEVTAEFEKLKRRVEEKGSTLADRTAAASMKAAIKRMKEEMGMYNIQCAIAEMRLQHLTEAIQNAEIDESLASFEGTKALKR
;
A
#
# COMPACT_ATOMS: atom_id res chain seq x y z
N MET A 1 -68.48 4.88 -20.60
CA MET A 1 -68.48 4.41 -22.01
C MET A 1 -67.05 4.56 -22.52
N ALA A 2 -66.31 3.44 -22.60
CA ALA A 2 -65.91 2.78 -23.85
C ALA A 2 -64.86 3.57 -24.65
N SER A 3 -63.80 3.02 -25.24
CA SER A 3 -63.09 1.74 -25.22
C SER A 3 -61.95 1.95 -26.24
N LYS A 4 -60.97 1.03 -26.27
CA LYS A 4 -60.16 0.66 -27.45
C LYS A 4 -59.04 1.62 -27.93
N VAL A 5 -57.91 1.19 -28.50
CA VAL A 5 -57.19 -0.09 -28.63
C VAL A 5 -55.93 0.20 -29.48
N SER A 6 -54.81 -0.46 -29.16
CA SER A 6 -53.81 -1.06 -30.08
C SER A 6 -53.16 -0.23 -31.21
N ARG A 7 -51.82 -0.29 -31.29
CA ARG A 7 -51.12 -1.17 -32.26
C ARG A 7 -49.63 -1.31 -31.99
N ARG A 8 -49.19 -2.58 -31.97
CA ARG A 8 -47.83 -3.07 -32.19
C ARG A 8 -47.40 -2.86 -33.64
N THR A 9 -46.11 -2.68 -33.87
CA THR A 9 -45.43 -3.13 -35.10
C THR A 9 -44.09 -3.76 -34.75
N THR A 10 -44.06 -5.09 -34.87
CA THR A 10 -42.88 -5.93 -35.09
C THR A 10 -42.42 -5.80 -36.53
N SER A 11 -41.11 -5.74 -36.79
CA SER A 11 -40.53 -6.33 -38.00
C SER A 11 -39.23 -7.04 -37.65
N GLN A 12 -39.09 -8.19 -38.27
CA GLN A 12 -38.19 -9.30 -38.02
C GLN A 12 -37.18 -9.39 -39.19
N ILE A 13 -36.21 -10.32 -39.09
CA ILE A 13 -35.47 -11.00 -40.20
C ILE A 13 -34.26 -10.20 -40.75
N SER A 14 -33.05 -10.75 -40.98
CA SER A 14 -32.46 -12.09 -40.84
C SER A 14 -30.99 -12.05 -41.36
N LYS A 15 -30.25 -13.14 -41.07
CA LYS A 15 -29.09 -13.72 -41.79
C LYS A 15 -27.66 -13.45 -41.25
N GLN A 16 -27.16 -14.45 -40.52
CA GLN A 16 -25.80 -15.04 -40.69
C GLN A 16 -25.77 -15.94 -41.98
N PRO A 17 -24.68 -16.59 -42.47
CA PRO A 17 -23.47 -17.06 -41.74
C PRO A 17 -22.10 -17.22 -42.52
N THR A 18 -21.12 -17.78 -41.79
CA THR A 18 -19.95 -18.65 -42.14
C THR A 18 -18.65 -18.11 -42.75
N ALA A 19 -17.51 -18.43 -42.08
CA ALA A 19 -16.34 -19.21 -42.56
C ALA A 19 -15.15 -19.04 -41.57
N THR A 20 -14.83 -20.02 -40.71
CA THR A 20 -13.76 -21.05 -40.83
C THR A 20 -12.32 -20.53 -40.92
N GLY A 21 -11.49 -20.94 -39.94
CA GLY A 21 -10.03 -20.81 -39.96
C GLY A 21 -9.38 -21.56 -38.80
N ASN A 22 -9.22 -22.89 -38.97
CA ASN A 22 -8.40 -23.74 -38.10
C ASN A 22 -6.91 -23.44 -38.32
N GLY A 23 -6.14 -23.39 -37.25
CA GLY A 23 -4.68 -23.39 -37.26
C GLY A 23 -4.16 -24.08 -36.01
N VAL A 24 -3.93 -25.38 -36.13
CA VAL A 24 -3.21 -26.23 -35.17
C VAL A 24 -1.72 -26.13 -35.52
N THR A 25 -0.88 -25.79 -34.54
CA THR A 25 0.56 -26.08 -34.58
C THR A 25 1.02 -26.52 -33.20
N GLU A 26 1.80 -27.59 -33.25
CA GLU A 26 2.17 -28.53 -32.21
C GLU A 26 3.14 -27.99 -31.15
N GLU A 27 3.17 -28.77 -30.08
CA GLU A 27 3.92 -28.65 -28.84
C GLU A 27 5.44 -28.71 -29.05
N HIS A 28 6.16 -27.89 -28.31
CA HIS A 28 7.50 -28.23 -27.84
C HIS A 28 7.56 -28.01 -26.33
N GLU A 29 7.51 -29.14 -25.60
CA GLU A 29 7.82 -29.24 -24.19
C GLU A 29 9.30 -28.89 -23.94
N THR A 30 9.54 -27.88 -23.12
CA THR A 30 10.77 -27.79 -22.32
C THR A 30 10.38 -27.50 -20.87
N ASN A 31 10.47 -28.53 -20.04
CA ASN A 31 10.38 -28.43 -18.58
C ASN A 31 11.42 -27.45 -18.04
N GLY A 32 10.99 -26.47 -17.23
CA GLY A 32 11.91 -25.54 -16.59
C GLY A 32 11.22 -24.53 -15.66
N ILE A 33 10.98 -24.97 -14.41
CA ILE A 33 10.79 -24.14 -13.20
C ILE A 33 9.51 -23.28 -13.22
N GLU A 34 8.45 -23.77 -12.56
CA GLU A 34 7.25 -22.98 -12.24
C GLU A 34 7.63 -21.71 -11.46
N LYS A 35 7.62 -20.58 -12.16
CA LYS A 35 7.57 -19.26 -11.56
C LYS A 35 6.17 -19.12 -10.95
N PRO A 36 6.02 -18.71 -9.68
CA PRO A 36 4.69 -18.52 -9.10
C PRO A 36 3.90 -17.54 -9.96
N PRO A 37 2.58 -17.74 -10.13
CA PRO A 37 1.78 -16.85 -10.95
C PRO A 37 1.99 -15.41 -10.48
N PRO A 38 2.19 -14.45 -11.40
CA PRO A 38 2.32 -13.06 -10.99
C PRO A 38 1.07 -12.72 -10.19
N LEU A 39 1.28 -12.25 -8.95
CA LEU A 39 0.24 -11.62 -8.14
C LEU A 39 -0.54 -10.71 -9.08
N PRO A 40 -1.88 -10.78 -9.09
CA PRO A 40 -2.68 -9.95 -9.97
C PRO A 40 -2.41 -8.50 -9.56
N THR A 41 -1.48 -7.86 -10.27
CA THR A 41 -1.31 -6.41 -10.32
C THR A 41 -2.41 -5.87 -11.24
N GLY A 42 -3.62 -6.41 -11.05
CA GLY A 42 -4.79 -6.12 -11.84
C GLY A 42 -5.06 -4.65 -11.69
N ASP A 43 -4.82 -3.93 -12.76
CA ASP A 43 -5.30 -2.59 -12.92
C ASP A 43 -6.83 -2.67 -12.94
N LEU A 44 -7.43 -2.62 -11.74
CA LEU A 44 -8.86 -2.77 -11.46
C LEU A 44 -9.72 -1.80 -12.29
N ARG A 45 -9.11 -0.78 -12.90
CA ARG A 45 -9.76 0.11 -13.86
C ARG A 45 -10.36 -0.63 -15.06
N LEU A 46 -9.74 -1.71 -15.55
CA LEU A 46 -10.25 -2.43 -16.73
C LEU A 46 -11.59 -3.12 -16.45
N SER A 47 -11.86 -3.48 -15.19
CA SER A 47 -13.13 -4.09 -14.76
C SER A 47 -14.19 -3.10 -14.28
N LEU A 48 -13.82 -1.83 -14.07
CA LEU A 48 -14.71 -0.80 -13.54
C LEU A 48 -15.17 0.14 -14.67
N THR A 49 -15.99 -0.40 -15.56
CA THR A 49 -16.77 0.42 -16.50
C THR A 49 -17.89 1.14 -15.74
N GLN A 50 -17.89 2.47 -15.83
CA GLN A 50 -18.85 3.42 -15.27
C GLN A 50 -18.60 3.90 -13.83
N GLU A 51 -18.98 5.15 -13.62
CA GLU A 51 -18.71 6.09 -12.52
C GLU A 51 -19.03 5.58 -11.10
N SER A 52 -18.35 4.52 -10.69
CA SER A 52 -18.40 4.02 -9.32
C SER A 52 -17.58 4.95 -8.40
N PRO A 53 -18.08 5.27 -7.19
CA PRO A 53 -17.30 6.00 -6.18
C PRO A 53 -15.95 5.34 -5.87
N SER A 54 -15.85 4.02 -6.09
CA SER A 54 -14.64 3.22 -5.99
C SER A 54 -13.53 3.68 -6.93
N LEU A 55 -13.87 4.22 -8.12
CA LEU A 55 -12.87 4.72 -9.07
C LEU A 55 -12.11 5.93 -8.50
N LYS A 56 -12.82 6.85 -7.84
CA LYS A 56 -12.20 8.01 -7.15
C LYS A 56 -11.28 7.56 -6.02
N TYR A 57 -11.66 6.51 -5.30
CA TYR A 57 -10.83 5.93 -4.25
C TYR A 57 -9.57 5.25 -4.80
N LEU A 58 -9.68 4.52 -5.92
CA LEU A 58 -8.54 3.92 -6.61
C LEU A 58 -7.58 4.98 -7.16
N ASP A 59 -8.11 6.09 -7.68
CA ASP A 59 -7.30 7.24 -8.12
C ASP A 59 -6.51 7.84 -6.95
N ALA A 60 -7.17 8.02 -5.80
CA ALA A 60 -6.52 8.53 -4.58
C ALA A 60 -5.47 7.55 -4.02
N ILE A 61 -5.65 6.23 -4.16
CA ILE A 61 -4.63 5.24 -3.80
C ILE A 61 -3.44 5.33 -4.76
N ARG A 62 -3.68 5.45 -6.07
CA ARG A 62 -2.62 5.56 -7.07
C ARG A 62 -1.79 6.82 -6.85
N MET A 63 -2.42 7.94 -6.51
CA MET A 63 -1.73 9.16 -6.13
C MET A 63 -0.89 8.98 -4.85
N SER A 64 -1.40 8.27 -3.84
CA SER A 64 -0.62 7.93 -2.64
C SER A 64 0.63 7.11 -3.01
N ARG A 65 0.49 6.09 -3.85
CA ARG A 65 1.63 5.28 -4.32
C ARG A 65 2.60 6.06 -5.18
N LEU A 66 2.11 7.05 -5.94
CA LEU A 66 2.97 7.98 -6.68
C LEU A 66 3.79 8.82 -5.70
N ILE A 67 3.19 9.37 -4.65
CA ILE A 67 3.90 10.13 -3.62
C ILE A 67 5.00 9.27 -3.00
N ASP A 68 4.70 8.02 -2.63
CA ASP A 68 5.70 7.09 -2.10
C ASP A 68 6.88 6.90 -3.08
N LYS A 69 6.58 6.68 -4.36
CA LYS A 69 7.60 6.57 -5.42
C LYS A 69 8.42 7.85 -5.60
N LEU A 70 7.80 9.02 -5.48
CA LEU A 70 8.47 10.31 -5.59
C LEU A 70 9.37 10.60 -4.38
N ILE A 71 8.97 10.17 -3.18
CA ILE A 71 9.82 10.21 -1.98
C ILE A 71 11.06 9.36 -2.21
N LEU A 72 10.89 8.15 -2.74
CA LEU A 72 12.02 7.26 -3.09
C LEU A 72 12.94 7.82 -4.19
N LEU A 73 12.45 8.77 -4.98
CA LEU A 73 13.20 9.45 -6.03
C LEU A 73 13.88 10.75 -5.54
N ASP A 74 13.78 11.10 -4.25
CA ASP A 74 14.34 12.32 -3.67
C ASP A 74 13.85 13.60 -4.39
N ILE A 75 12.53 13.83 -4.36
CA ILE A 75 11.85 14.95 -5.05
C ILE A 75 12.39 16.35 -4.70
N THR A 76 13.12 16.49 -3.58
CA THR A 76 13.76 17.73 -3.13
C THR A 76 14.77 18.28 -4.14
N ASN A 77 15.39 17.41 -4.95
CA ASN A 77 16.28 17.82 -6.03
C ASN A 77 15.56 18.07 -7.37
N ALA A 78 14.28 17.70 -7.47
CA ALA A 78 13.51 17.70 -8.71
C ALA A 78 12.70 18.99 -8.91
N LEU A 79 12.27 19.63 -7.82
CA LEU A 79 11.47 20.84 -7.87
C LEU A 79 12.36 22.07 -7.72
N PRO A 80 12.15 23.13 -8.53
CA PRO A 80 12.78 24.42 -8.29
C PRO A 80 12.46 24.88 -6.84
N GLY A 81 13.41 25.55 -6.16
CA GLY A 81 13.32 25.82 -4.72
C GLY A 81 12.02 26.50 -4.25
N ASN A 82 11.35 27.28 -5.11
CA ASN A 82 10.05 27.89 -4.85
C ASN A 82 8.87 26.89 -4.79
N LEU A 83 9.01 25.71 -5.37
CA LEU A 83 7.99 24.65 -5.44
C LEU A 83 8.29 23.48 -4.50
N SER A 84 9.53 23.36 -3.99
CA SER A 84 9.94 22.28 -3.07
C SER A 84 9.21 22.29 -1.73
N HIS A 85 8.62 23.42 -1.33
CA HIS A 85 7.90 23.56 -0.06
C HIS A 85 6.43 23.08 -0.14
N PHE A 86 5.91 22.83 -1.35
CA PHE A 86 4.56 22.30 -1.51
C PHE A 86 4.59 20.78 -1.33
N GLY A 87 4.33 20.33 -0.12
CA GLY A 87 4.06 18.91 0.14
C GLY A 87 2.94 18.41 -0.78
N LEU A 88 3.24 17.44 -1.64
CA LEU A 88 2.26 16.83 -2.53
C LEU A 88 1.24 16.05 -1.68
N SER A 89 0.07 16.63 -1.47
CA SER A 89 -1.04 15.98 -0.80
C SER A 89 -1.69 14.92 -1.70
N ARG A 90 -2.32 13.91 -1.09
CA ARG A 90 -3.02 12.80 -1.77
C ARG A 90 -4.03 13.25 -2.82
N ASP A 91 -4.57 14.45 -2.69
CA ASP A 91 -5.61 14.97 -3.57
C ASP A 91 -5.12 16.06 -4.55
N TYR A 92 -3.81 16.35 -4.58
CA TYR A 92 -3.26 17.54 -5.25
C TYR A 92 -3.58 17.62 -6.75
N PHE A 93 -3.52 16.50 -7.48
CA PHE A 93 -3.86 16.43 -8.90
C PHE A 93 -5.29 15.91 -9.16
N LEU A 94 -6.04 15.54 -8.12
CA LEU A 94 -7.36 14.91 -8.25
C LEU A 94 -8.51 15.85 -7.93
N LEU A 95 -8.30 16.80 -7.02
CA LEU A 95 -9.30 17.80 -6.63
C LEU A 95 -8.89 19.18 -7.15
N ASP A 96 -9.88 19.88 -7.70
CA ASP A 96 -9.65 21.26 -8.10
C ASP A 96 -9.73 22.20 -6.90
N LYS A 97 -8.60 22.87 -6.61
CA LYS A 97 -8.53 23.96 -5.64
C LYS A 97 -8.50 25.30 -6.39
N PRO A 98 -9.40 26.25 -6.07
CA PRO A 98 -9.46 27.53 -6.75
C PRO A 98 -8.13 28.29 -6.59
N GLY A 99 -7.62 28.88 -7.68
CA GLY A 99 -6.40 29.69 -7.70
C GLY A 99 -5.08 28.92 -7.89
N HIS A 100 -5.09 27.58 -7.91
CA HIS A 100 -3.86 26.77 -8.00
C HIS A 100 -3.62 26.11 -9.36
N ALA A 101 -4.41 26.43 -10.40
CA ALA A 101 -4.30 25.76 -11.70
C ALA A 101 -2.94 25.95 -12.39
N VAL A 102 -2.40 27.19 -12.34
CA VAL A 102 -1.10 27.53 -12.95
C VAL A 102 0.05 26.82 -12.23
N VAL A 103 0.05 26.89 -10.89
CA VAL A 103 1.06 26.22 -10.04
C VAL A 103 1.00 24.70 -10.22
N ARG A 104 -0.19 24.11 -10.27
CA ARG A 104 -0.38 22.67 -10.49
C ARG A 104 0.21 22.22 -11.83
N PHE A 105 0.00 23.01 -12.89
CA PHE A 105 0.60 22.74 -14.19
C PHE A 105 2.13 22.84 -14.17
N GLN A 106 2.68 23.87 -13.52
CA GLN A 106 4.13 24.04 -13.38
C GLN A 106 4.78 22.90 -12.60
N VAL A 107 4.15 22.42 -11.53
CA VAL A 107 4.59 21.23 -10.77
C VAL A 107 4.54 19.98 -11.65
N PHE A 108 3.43 19.73 -12.36
CA PHE A 108 3.33 18.60 -13.29
C PHE A 108 4.42 18.63 -14.37
N ALA A 109 4.62 19.80 -15.00
CA ALA A 109 5.59 19.97 -16.06
C ALA A 109 7.03 19.78 -15.54
N SER A 110 7.36 20.38 -14.40
CA SER A 110 8.70 20.27 -13.78
C SER A 110 9.01 18.83 -13.39
N LEU A 111 8.06 18.14 -12.75
CA LEU A 111 8.23 16.73 -12.38
C LEU A 111 8.38 15.83 -13.61
N SER A 112 7.58 16.06 -14.65
CA SER A 112 7.66 15.28 -15.89
C SER A 112 9.01 15.48 -16.57
N VAL A 113 9.45 16.73 -16.73
CA VAL A 113 10.74 17.06 -17.37
C VAL A 113 11.91 16.48 -16.58
N TRP A 114 11.89 16.61 -15.25
CA TRP A 114 12.93 16.03 -14.40
C TRP A 114 13.00 14.50 -14.52
N MET A 115 11.87 13.80 -14.43
CA MET A 115 11.83 12.35 -14.59
C MET A 115 12.28 11.90 -15.99
N ILE A 116 11.88 12.62 -17.03
CA ILE A 116 12.31 12.36 -18.41
C ILE A 116 13.83 12.56 -18.56
N GLY A 117 14.40 13.56 -17.87
CA GLY A 117 15.84 13.77 -17.78
C GLY A 117 16.59 12.60 -17.14
N GLN A 118 16.04 12.03 -16.05
CA GLN A 118 16.59 10.81 -15.42
C GLN A 118 16.54 9.59 -16.35
N LEU A 119 15.63 9.58 -17.33
CA LEU A 119 15.51 8.55 -18.35
C LEU A 119 16.39 8.81 -19.60
N GLY A 120 17.20 9.87 -19.58
CA GLY A 120 18.20 10.15 -20.61
C GLY A 120 17.71 11.01 -21.78
N ILE A 121 16.55 11.67 -21.66
CA ILE A 121 16.08 12.67 -22.64
C ILE A 121 16.15 14.04 -21.98
N ASP A 122 17.04 14.89 -22.47
CA ASP A 122 17.17 16.24 -21.95
C ASP A 122 16.08 17.15 -22.53
N LEU A 123 15.33 17.79 -21.65
CA LEU A 123 14.31 18.78 -21.97
C LEU A 123 14.56 20.03 -21.11
N PRO A 124 14.45 21.24 -21.66
CA PRO A 124 14.63 22.45 -20.89
C PRO A 124 13.57 22.53 -19.77
N PRO A 125 13.95 22.98 -18.56
CA PRO A 125 13.02 23.12 -17.46
C PRO A 125 11.92 24.13 -17.81
N PRO A 126 10.64 23.79 -17.57
CA PRO A 126 9.53 24.64 -17.96
C PRO A 126 9.50 25.91 -17.10
N THR A 127 9.52 27.06 -17.75
CA THR A 127 9.45 28.38 -17.10
C THR A 127 8.00 28.87 -17.05
N GLU A 128 7.65 29.75 -16.10
CA GLU A 128 6.31 30.35 -15.95
C GLU A 128 5.82 31.13 -17.18
N ARG A 129 6.72 31.43 -18.12
CA ARG A 129 6.46 32.12 -19.38
C ARG A 129 6.25 31.19 -20.57
N ASP A 130 6.48 29.89 -20.40
CA ASP A 130 6.35 28.92 -21.49
C ASP A 130 4.89 28.59 -21.77
N ASP A 131 4.54 28.49 -23.05
CA ASP A 131 3.20 28.11 -23.47
C ASP A 131 2.84 26.69 -23.00
N PRO A 132 1.77 26.52 -22.19
CA PRO A 132 1.38 25.21 -21.66
C PRO A 132 1.15 24.15 -22.75
N ASN A 133 0.64 24.57 -23.91
CA ASN A 133 0.39 23.69 -25.04
C ASN A 133 1.69 23.13 -25.63
N ILE A 134 2.71 23.97 -25.77
CA ILE A 134 4.01 23.58 -26.33
C ILE A 134 4.73 22.65 -25.36
N THR A 135 4.70 22.95 -24.06
CA THR A 135 5.29 22.12 -23.02
C THR A 135 4.63 20.74 -22.94
N VAL A 136 3.29 20.66 -23.00
CA VAL A 136 2.58 19.37 -23.04
C VAL A 136 2.94 18.58 -24.30
N GLN A 137 3.03 19.23 -25.47
CA GLN A 137 3.44 18.54 -26.71
C GLN A 137 4.84 17.95 -26.59
N LYS A 138 5.81 18.72 -26.07
CA LYS A 138 7.18 18.24 -25.80
C LYS A 138 7.20 17.05 -24.84
N ILE A 139 6.41 17.08 -23.77
CA ILE A 139 6.29 15.97 -22.81
C ILE A 139 5.69 14.73 -23.49
N VAL A 140 4.61 14.88 -24.27
CA VAL A 140 3.97 13.76 -24.98
C VAL A 140 4.89 13.14 -26.03
N GLU A 141 5.67 13.95 -26.74
CA GLU A 141 6.69 13.46 -27.68
C GLU A 141 7.81 12.69 -26.96
N ALA A 142 8.26 13.17 -25.80
CA ALA A 142 9.23 12.47 -24.98
C ALA A 142 8.69 11.14 -24.41
N LEU A 143 7.43 11.11 -23.97
CA LEU A 143 6.76 9.88 -23.55
C LEU A 143 6.69 8.83 -24.67
N ARG A 144 6.42 9.28 -25.91
CA ARG A 144 6.42 8.41 -27.09
C ARG A 144 7.81 7.81 -27.35
N LYS A 145 8.88 8.60 -27.18
CA LYS A 145 10.27 8.12 -27.30
C LYS A 145 10.63 7.09 -26.22
N LEU A 146 10.04 7.21 -25.04
CA LEU A 146 10.25 6.28 -23.91
C LEU A 146 9.33 5.03 -23.97
N ASN A 147 8.53 4.89 -25.03
CA ASN A 147 7.58 3.78 -25.22
C ASN A 147 6.50 3.66 -24.12
N ILE A 148 6.20 4.77 -23.43
CA ILE A 148 5.12 4.83 -22.44
C ILE A 148 3.82 5.14 -23.19
N GLN A 149 2.90 4.17 -23.23
CA GLN A 149 1.62 4.25 -23.93
C GLN A 149 0.70 5.29 -23.27
N SER A 150 0.65 6.49 -23.85
CA SER A 150 -0.26 7.57 -23.44
C SER A 150 -1.19 7.91 -24.60
N ASP A 151 -2.32 7.23 -24.70
CA ASP A 151 -3.43 7.62 -25.60
C ASP A 151 -4.27 8.74 -24.96
N VAL A 152 -3.59 9.77 -24.44
CA VAL A 152 -4.22 10.89 -23.75
C VAL A 152 -4.15 12.12 -24.62
N ALA A 153 -5.31 12.70 -24.91
CA ALA A 153 -5.40 13.91 -25.71
C ALA A 153 -4.70 15.09 -24.98
N PRO A 154 -3.79 15.84 -25.65
CA PRO A 154 -2.97 16.89 -25.02
C PRO A 154 -3.77 17.97 -24.26
N HIS A 155 -5.00 18.25 -24.67
CA HIS A 155 -5.87 19.24 -24.01
C HIS A 155 -6.23 18.86 -22.56
N ARG A 156 -6.26 17.56 -22.22
CA ARG A 156 -6.61 17.08 -20.87
C ARG A 156 -5.44 17.26 -19.89
N LEU A 157 -4.21 17.20 -20.41
CA LEU A 157 -2.99 17.43 -19.65
C LEU A 157 -2.74 18.91 -19.35
N LYS A 158 -3.30 19.82 -20.16
CA LYS A 158 -3.22 21.27 -19.93
C LYS A 158 -3.82 21.69 -18.58
N SER A 159 -4.92 21.05 -18.17
CA SER A 159 -5.56 21.36 -16.90
C SER A 159 -4.78 20.84 -15.69
N ALA A 160 -3.76 19.99 -15.92
CA ALA A 160 -3.00 19.26 -14.90
C ALA A 160 -3.89 18.65 -13.80
N LEU A 161 -5.13 18.27 -14.16
CA LEU A 161 -6.16 17.80 -13.24
C LEU A 161 -6.73 16.50 -13.78
N GLY A 162 -6.74 15.48 -12.93
CA GLY A 162 -7.39 14.22 -13.20
C GLY A 162 -6.45 13.01 -13.19
N PRO A 163 -7.04 11.81 -13.34
CA PRO A 163 -6.34 10.55 -13.19
C PRO A 163 -5.29 10.29 -14.29
N GLU A 164 -5.45 10.89 -15.47
CA GLU A 164 -4.47 10.75 -16.57
C GLU A 164 -3.11 11.34 -16.21
N VAL A 165 -3.10 12.50 -15.55
CA VAL A 165 -1.88 13.20 -15.11
C VAL A 165 -1.13 12.34 -14.09
N VAL A 166 -1.87 11.79 -13.12
CA VAL A 166 -1.32 10.87 -12.11
C VAL A 166 -0.79 9.60 -12.77
N ASN A 167 -1.46 9.06 -13.79
CA ASN A 167 -1.01 7.84 -14.46
C ASN A 167 0.31 8.05 -15.21
N ILE A 168 0.44 9.15 -15.93
CA ILE A 168 1.69 9.50 -16.64
C ILE A 168 2.85 9.65 -15.65
N LEU A 169 2.64 10.40 -14.56
CA LEU A 169 3.66 10.58 -13.52
C LEU A 169 4.00 9.25 -12.83
N TYR A 170 3.01 8.38 -12.60
CA TYR A 170 3.22 7.07 -12.00
C TYR A 170 4.07 6.15 -12.87
N GLU A 171 3.79 6.09 -14.17
CA GLU A 171 4.59 5.29 -15.10
C GLU A 171 6.01 5.84 -15.25
N LEU A 172 6.16 7.16 -15.38
CA LEU A 172 7.48 7.82 -15.39
C LEU A 172 8.29 7.50 -14.13
N ALA A 173 7.68 7.66 -12.95
CA ALA A 173 8.34 7.36 -11.68
C ALA A 173 8.73 5.88 -11.57
N THR A 174 7.90 4.98 -12.12
CA THR A 174 8.18 3.54 -12.14
C THR A 174 9.37 3.22 -13.02
N GLU A 175 9.45 3.80 -14.22
CA GLU A 175 10.58 3.61 -15.12
C GLU A 175 11.87 4.23 -14.55
N CYS A 176 11.79 5.39 -13.90
CA CYS A 176 12.94 5.99 -13.20
C CYS A 176 13.46 5.08 -12.08
N LEU A 177 12.56 4.54 -11.27
CA LEU A 177 12.93 3.63 -10.18
C LEU A 177 13.53 2.31 -10.71
N LYS A 178 13.02 1.77 -11.82
CA LYS A 178 13.59 0.57 -12.46
C LYS A 178 15.04 0.79 -12.93
N ARG A 179 15.37 2.00 -13.38
CA ARG A 179 16.73 2.33 -13.85
C ARG A 179 17.69 2.73 -12.73
N ARG A 180 17.22 2.98 -11.51
CA ARG A 180 18.06 3.32 -10.35
C ARG A 180 18.65 2.04 -9.74
N PRO A 181 19.97 1.80 -9.83
CA PRO A 181 20.57 0.53 -9.41
C PRO A 181 20.84 0.43 -7.90
N SER A 182 20.58 1.49 -7.12
CA SER A 182 20.89 1.52 -5.68
C SER A 182 19.82 2.25 -4.89
N PHE A 183 19.24 1.53 -3.94
CA PHE A 183 18.47 2.08 -2.85
C PHE A 183 19.48 2.56 -1.80
N ALA A 184 19.64 3.87 -1.66
CA ALA A 184 20.34 4.43 -0.52
C ALA A 184 19.44 4.24 0.70
N VAL A 185 19.71 3.22 1.51
CA VAL A 185 19.04 3.06 2.81
C VAL A 185 19.35 4.33 3.61
N PRO A 186 18.33 5.05 4.11
CA PRO A 186 18.56 6.19 4.99
C PRO A 186 19.41 5.73 6.18
N ASP A 187 20.48 6.47 6.47
CA ASP A 187 21.39 6.15 7.55
C ASP A 187 20.71 6.37 8.91
N LEU A 188 20.04 5.31 9.40
CA LEU A 188 19.33 5.27 10.67
C LEU A 188 20.27 5.45 11.88
N SER A 189 21.59 5.45 11.68
CA SER A 189 22.55 5.70 12.76
C SER A 189 22.44 7.12 13.34
N LYS A 190 21.94 8.09 12.55
CA LYS A 190 21.70 9.47 13.00
C LYS A 190 20.46 9.64 13.87
N ILE A 191 19.57 8.65 13.90
CA ILE A 191 18.32 8.68 14.68
C ILE A 191 18.51 8.07 16.09
N LYS A 192 19.64 7.38 16.34
CA LYS A 192 19.95 6.78 17.65
C LYS A 192 20.29 7.78 18.77
N GLY A 193 20.20 9.09 18.52
CA GLY A 193 20.48 10.15 19.50
C GLY A 193 19.30 11.07 19.79
N ALA A 194 18.12 10.84 19.20
CA ALA A 194 16.92 11.52 19.66
C ALA A 194 16.46 10.83 20.96
N PRO A 195 16.28 11.55 22.08
CA PRO A 195 15.65 10.99 23.25
C PRO A 195 14.27 10.49 22.81
N VAL A 196 14.05 9.19 22.94
CA VAL A 196 12.70 8.64 22.93
C VAL A 196 12.13 9.11 24.26
N GLU A 197 11.39 10.21 24.24
CA GLU A 197 10.46 10.51 25.33
C GLU A 197 9.44 9.36 25.33
N ASP A 198 9.67 8.40 26.21
CA ASP A 198 8.65 7.49 26.67
C ASP A 198 7.53 8.38 27.25
N ILE A 199 6.45 8.54 26.49
CA ILE A 199 5.24 9.23 26.95
C ILE A 199 4.58 8.29 27.96
N GLU A 200 5.08 8.31 29.19
CA GLU A 200 4.31 7.89 30.35
C GLU A 200 3.24 8.95 30.60
N GLU A 201 1.98 8.51 30.67
CA GLU A 201 0.84 9.34 31.05
C GLU A 201 1.00 9.77 32.51
N ASP A 202 1.68 10.89 32.75
CA ASP A 202 1.75 11.48 34.08
C ASP A 202 0.74 12.61 34.26
N ILE A 203 -0.09 12.38 35.27
CA ILE A 203 -1.12 13.25 35.81
C ILE A 203 -0.43 14.49 36.35
N ALA A 204 -0.71 15.65 35.76
CA ALA A 204 -0.23 16.93 36.23
C ALA A 204 -0.67 17.18 37.68
N ASN A 205 0.26 17.06 38.62
CA ASN A 205 0.22 17.75 39.89
C ASN A 205 1.13 18.97 39.78
N ASP A 206 0.56 20.13 40.15
CA ASP A 206 1.27 21.34 40.54
C ASP A 206 2.44 21.00 41.46
N ASP A 207 3.64 21.43 41.09
CA ASP A 207 4.55 22.14 41.99
C ASP A 207 5.62 22.83 41.12
N ASP A 208 5.46 24.14 40.99
CA ASP A 208 6.45 25.08 40.46
C ASP A 208 7.72 25.04 41.32
N ASP A 209 8.86 24.65 40.73
CA ASP A 209 10.19 25.13 41.15
C ASP A 209 11.26 24.68 40.13
N GLU A 210 11.53 25.49 39.11
CA GLU A 210 12.74 25.37 38.30
C GLU A 210 13.54 26.67 38.28
N GLN A 211 14.66 26.63 39.00
CA GLN A 211 15.72 27.62 39.04
C GLN A 211 16.40 27.71 37.67
N TYR A 212 16.43 28.89 37.07
CA TYR A 212 17.25 29.18 35.90
C TYR A 212 18.73 29.29 36.32
N GLU A 213 19.53 28.27 36.03
CA GLU A 213 21.00 28.39 36.07
C GLU A 213 21.47 29.31 34.94
N ALA A 214 22.09 30.42 35.35
CA ALA A 214 22.66 31.43 34.49
C ALA A 214 23.88 30.90 33.73
N ILE A 215 23.85 31.04 32.40
CA ILE A 215 24.98 30.81 31.50
C ILE A 215 26.07 31.85 31.81
N PRO A 216 27.34 31.48 32.08
CA PRO A 216 28.40 32.43 32.41
C PRO A 216 28.70 33.40 31.27
N LEU A 217 28.60 34.69 31.57
CA LEU A 217 28.95 35.80 30.70
C LEU A 217 30.49 35.91 30.60
N PHE A 218 31.02 35.90 29.38
CA PHE A 218 32.45 36.02 29.10
C PHE A 218 32.92 37.46 29.41
N ASP A 219 33.74 37.61 30.44
CA ASP A 219 34.34 38.88 30.89
C ASP A 219 35.53 39.28 29.99
N TRP A 220 35.58 40.55 29.57
CA TRP A 220 36.63 41.14 28.71
C TRP A 220 37.32 42.33 29.40
N GLU A 221 37.44 42.31 30.71
CA GLU A 221 38.23 43.33 31.42
C GLU A 221 39.73 42.95 31.52
N GLN A 222 40.54 43.81 30.90
CA GLN A 222 41.75 44.41 31.49
C GLN A 222 43.04 43.56 31.51
N GLU A 223 43.88 43.77 30.49
CA GLU A 223 45.33 43.54 30.59
C GLU A 223 46.05 44.88 30.36
N GLU A 224 46.19 45.64 31.45
CA GLU A 224 46.94 46.89 31.54
C GLU A 224 48.32 46.55 32.12
N VAL A 225 49.33 46.37 31.25
CA VAL A 225 50.72 46.16 31.69
C VAL A 225 51.40 47.52 31.81
N MET A 226 51.32 48.08 33.02
CA MET A 226 52.09 49.23 33.47
C MET A 226 53.50 48.75 33.84
N GLU A 227 54.50 49.07 33.01
CA GLU A 227 55.90 48.79 33.32
C GLU A 227 56.55 50.01 34.00
N ASP A 228 56.92 49.78 35.24
CA ASP A 228 57.52 50.67 36.23
C ASP A 228 58.99 50.96 35.88
N LEU A 229 59.31 52.24 35.60
CA LEU A 229 60.68 52.74 35.53
C LEU A 229 60.87 53.81 36.59
N THR A 230 60.88 53.38 37.86
CA THR A 230 61.39 54.20 38.94
C THR A 230 62.46 53.46 39.76
N ASN A 231 63.61 54.13 39.87
CA ASN A 231 64.63 54.03 40.92
C ASN A 231 65.84 53.12 40.66
N ALA A 232 66.95 53.76 40.30
CA ALA A 232 68.28 53.38 40.77
C ALA A 232 68.96 54.64 41.32
N ASP A 233 68.79 54.86 42.62
CA ASP A 233 69.58 55.80 43.42
C ASP A 233 71.05 55.36 43.50
N GLY A 234 71.97 56.32 43.52
CA GLY A 234 73.40 56.07 43.72
C GLY A 234 74.16 57.36 44.06
N ASP A 235 74.27 57.61 45.36
CA ASP A 235 74.87 58.74 46.07
C ASP A 235 76.38 58.95 45.79
N GLY A 236 76.87 60.21 45.83
CA GLY A 236 78.31 60.53 45.77
C GLY A 236 78.68 61.90 45.16
N ALA A 237 78.73 62.96 45.98
CA ALA A 237 79.25 64.29 45.64
C ALA A 237 80.79 64.32 45.45
N PRO A 238 81.41 65.45 45.08
CA PRO A 238 81.13 66.43 44.01
C PRO A 238 82.37 66.59 43.10
N TYR A 239 82.34 67.57 42.18
CA TYR A 239 83.49 68.31 41.63
C TYR A 239 83.82 68.09 40.14
N LYS A 240 83.70 69.20 39.39
CA LYS A 240 84.20 69.45 38.02
C LYS A 240 83.54 68.65 36.89
N SER A 241 82.26 68.90 36.63
CA SER A 241 81.73 68.66 35.28
C SER A 241 80.70 69.68 34.78
N ALA A 242 80.31 70.70 35.55
CA ALA A 242 79.25 71.62 35.09
C ALA A 242 79.57 72.33 33.75
N SER A 243 80.85 72.53 33.40
CA SER A 243 81.21 73.15 32.10
C SER A 243 81.36 72.13 30.96
N SER A 244 81.67 70.85 31.23
CA SER A 244 81.72 69.80 30.19
C SER A 244 80.33 69.24 29.97
N GLU A 245 79.59 69.00 31.05
CA GLU A 245 78.22 68.51 31.05
C GLU A 245 77.24 69.54 30.48
N ASN A 246 77.44 70.85 30.71
CA ASN A 246 76.65 71.86 29.99
C ASN A 246 77.04 71.93 28.52
N ALA A 247 78.32 71.82 28.16
CA ALA A 247 78.74 71.79 26.76
C ALA A 247 78.29 70.51 26.03
N GLU A 248 78.20 69.38 26.72
CA GLU A 248 77.67 68.11 26.23
C GLU A 248 76.15 68.14 26.16
N LYS A 249 75.45 68.78 27.10
CA LYS A 249 74.00 69.04 27.01
C LYS A 249 73.67 70.03 25.90
N GLU A 250 74.52 71.02 25.66
CA GLU A 250 74.36 72.00 24.59
C GLU A 250 74.66 71.36 23.24
N ARG A 251 75.71 70.52 23.13
CA ARG A 251 75.94 69.67 21.95
C ARG A 251 74.83 68.65 21.72
N ALA A 252 74.37 67.97 22.76
CA ALA A 252 73.26 67.04 22.65
C ALA A 252 72.01 67.81 22.21
N ALA A 253 71.69 68.95 22.82
CA ALA A 253 70.57 69.78 22.42
C ALA A 253 70.70 70.25 20.95
N GLU A 254 71.90 70.60 20.50
CA GLU A 254 72.19 70.92 19.10
C GLU A 254 72.04 69.71 18.17
N GLU A 255 72.47 68.52 18.58
CA GLU A 255 72.30 67.25 17.84
C GLU A 255 70.82 66.86 17.76
N TRP A 256 70.07 66.97 18.86
CA TRP A 256 68.62 66.77 18.89
C TRP A 256 67.89 67.82 18.05
N ARG A 257 68.37 69.07 18.03
CA ARG A 257 67.81 70.12 17.16
C ARG A 257 68.09 69.84 15.69
N LEU A 258 69.29 69.39 15.35
CA LEU A 258 69.67 69.02 13.98
C LEU A 258 68.94 67.76 13.51
N GLU A 259 68.73 66.79 14.39
CA GLU A 259 67.91 65.61 14.08
C GLU A 259 66.43 66.01 13.98
N ALA A 260 65.93 66.95 14.78
CA ALA A 260 64.60 67.52 14.62
C ALA A 260 64.45 68.34 13.32
N ASP A 261 65.47 69.09 12.89
CA ASP A 261 65.50 69.81 11.62
C ASP A 261 65.63 68.85 10.42
N ARG A 262 66.27 67.70 10.61
CA ARG A 262 66.35 66.62 9.61
C ARG A 262 65.05 65.82 9.50
N LEU A 263 64.40 65.53 10.63
CA LEU A 263 63.15 64.78 10.69
C LEU A 263 61.93 65.67 10.43
N GLY A 264 62.01 66.97 10.70
CA GLY A 264 60.95 67.94 10.48
C GLY A 264 60.39 67.93 9.05
N PRO A 265 61.22 67.90 8.00
CA PRO A 265 60.78 67.72 6.62
C PRO A 265 60.17 66.34 6.31
N LEU A 266 60.51 65.30 7.07
CA LEU A 266 59.91 63.96 6.92
C LEU A 266 58.51 63.90 7.54
N PHE A 267 58.30 64.60 8.65
CA PHE A 267 56.96 64.76 9.25
C PHE A 267 56.10 65.77 8.49
N GLY A 268 56.66 66.90 8.03
CA GLY A 268 55.95 67.92 7.26
C GLY A 268 55.57 67.48 5.83
N ARG A 269 56.20 66.43 5.28
CA ARG A 269 55.77 65.80 4.02
C ARG A 269 54.66 64.76 4.20
N GLN A 270 54.29 64.43 5.43
CA GLN A 270 53.14 63.57 5.69
C GLN A 270 51.80 64.32 5.53
N ASP A 271 51.84 65.64 5.35
CA ASP A 271 50.64 66.46 5.10
C ASP A 271 50.13 66.42 3.64
N GLY A 272 50.88 65.82 2.71
CA GLY A 272 50.49 65.73 1.30
C GLY A 272 49.64 64.50 0.94
N ALA A 273 49.70 63.42 1.72
CA ALA A 273 49.02 62.16 1.40
C ALA A 273 48.28 61.51 2.59
N LEU A 274 48.62 61.85 3.83
CA LEU A 274 47.88 61.43 5.02
C LEU A 274 47.50 62.66 5.82
N SER A 275 46.67 63.50 5.20
CA SER A 275 46.09 64.69 5.81
C SER A 275 45.56 64.36 7.22
N GLN A 276 45.89 65.19 8.21
CA GLN A 276 45.23 65.22 9.51
C GLN A 276 43.68 65.29 9.37
N LYS A 277 43.16 65.81 8.24
CA LYS A 277 41.74 65.78 7.87
C LYS A 277 41.25 64.39 7.44
N GLY A 278 42.09 63.54 6.87
CA GLY A 278 41.70 62.22 6.34
C GLY A 278 41.42 61.18 7.41
N TRP A 279 42.07 61.24 8.59
CA TRP A 279 41.73 60.39 9.73
C TRP A 279 40.47 60.90 10.44
N SER A 280 40.37 62.18 10.77
CA SER A 280 39.16 62.73 11.39
C SER A 280 37.92 62.58 10.51
N GLU A 281 38.04 62.72 9.19
CA GLU A 281 36.93 62.49 8.25
C GLU A 281 36.56 61.00 8.16
N ARG A 282 37.53 60.08 8.25
CA ARG A 282 37.25 58.65 8.33
C ARG A 282 36.53 58.30 9.64
N VAL A 283 36.96 58.86 10.76
CA VAL A 283 36.30 58.68 12.07
C VAL A 283 34.87 59.21 12.03
N LYS A 284 34.65 60.41 11.47
CA LYS A 284 33.29 60.95 11.28
C LYS A 284 32.41 60.06 10.40
N ARG A 285 32.96 59.50 9.31
CA ARG A 285 32.24 58.54 8.47
C ARG A 285 31.93 57.23 9.18
N LEU A 286 32.85 56.71 9.99
CA LEU A 286 32.62 55.52 10.81
C LEU A 286 31.54 55.78 11.87
N GLU A 287 31.55 56.95 12.51
CA GLU A 287 30.52 57.35 13.47
C GLU A 287 29.15 57.50 12.81
N ALA A 288 29.07 58.11 11.62
CA ALA A 288 27.84 58.19 10.84
C ALA A 288 27.32 56.80 10.45
N CYS A 289 28.21 55.91 9.97
CA CYS A 289 27.88 54.52 9.65
C CYS A 289 27.40 53.76 10.89
N ARG A 290 28.04 53.95 12.05
CA ARG A 290 27.62 53.36 13.33
C ARG A 290 26.23 53.82 13.72
N GLN A 291 25.94 55.12 13.62
CA GLN A 291 24.61 55.66 13.91
C GLN A 291 23.54 55.15 12.95
N GLU A 292 23.86 55.01 11.67
CA GLU A 292 22.96 54.42 10.68
C GLU A 292 22.70 52.94 10.97
N LEU A 293 23.74 52.19 11.33
CA LEU A 293 23.63 50.79 11.70
C LEU A 293 22.77 50.59 12.96
N LEU A 294 22.94 51.43 13.99
CA LEU A 294 22.10 51.38 15.19
C LEU A 294 20.63 51.65 14.87
N LYS A 295 20.34 52.67 14.05
CA LYS A 295 18.95 52.94 13.60
C LYS A 295 18.37 51.77 12.82
N ASN A 296 19.16 51.12 11.97
CA ASN A 296 18.72 49.96 11.22
C ASN A 296 18.48 48.75 12.13
N VAL A 297 19.30 48.54 13.15
CA VAL A 297 19.09 47.48 14.15
C VAL A 297 17.81 47.73 14.93
N GLU A 298 17.58 48.95 15.44
CA GLU A 298 16.33 49.31 16.13
C GLU A 298 15.10 49.13 15.23
N PHE A 299 15.20 49.54 13.95
CA PHE A 299 14.13 49.33 12.97
C PHE A 299 13.86 47.84 12.73
N LEU A 300 14.91 47.03 12.57
CA LEU A 300 14.77 45.59 12.36
C LEU A 300 14.21 44.90 13.61
N GLU A 301 14.58 45.34 14.80
CA GLU A 301 14.05 44.84 16.07
C GLU A 301 12.55 45.13 16.20
N ASP A 302 12.10 46.34 15.86
CA ASP A 302 10.66 46.69 15.80
C ASP A 302 9.91 45.82 14.77
N LYS A 303 10.48 45.61 13.58
CA LYS A 303 9.87 44.73 12.57
C LYS A 303 9.83 43.27 13.01
N MET A 304 10.91 42.77 13.62
CA MET A 304 11.01 41.38 14.04
C MET A 304 10.10 41.10 15.23
N SER A 305 10.00 42.02 16.20
CA SER A 305 9.05 41.93 17.31
C SER A 305 7.59 42.04 16.82
N GLY A 306 7.32 42.90 15.84
CA GLY A 306 6.03 43.00 15.16
C GLY A 306 5.61 41.66 14.54
N VAL A 307 6.49 41.06 13.73
CA VAL A 307 6.27 39.73 13.12
C VAL A 307 6.12 38.65 14.20
N GLY A 308 6.96 38.66 15.24
CA GLY A 308 6.84 37.75 16.37
C GLY A 308 5.45 37.82 17.02
N SER A 309 4.94 39.02 17.26
CA SER A 309 3.60 39.23 17.84
C SER A 309 2.46 38.77 16.91
N GLU A 310 2.62 38.90 15.59
CA GLU A 310 1.64 38.45 14.60
C GLU A 310 1.61 36.93 14.48
N ILE A 311 2.79 36.30 14.54
CA ILE A 311 2.94 34.85 14.58
C ILE A 311 2.30 34.31 15.87
N SER A 312 2.62 34.85 17.05
CA SER A 312 2.01 34.42 18.31
C SER A 312 0.48 34.53 18.29
N ARG A 313 -0.06 35.66 17.81
CA ARG A 313 -1.51 35.84 17.63
C ARG A 313 -2.11 34.85 16.63
N SER A 314 -1.37 34.47 15.60
CA SER A 314 -1.84 33.47 14.62
C SER A 314 -1.83 32.07 15.20
N VAL A 315 -0.79 31.71 15.98
CA VAL A 315 -0.69 30.43 16.69
C VAL A 315 -1.83 30.27 17.69
N GLU A 316 -2.10 31.29 18.51
CA GLU A 316 -3.23 31.26 19.46
C GLU A 316 -4.58 31.06 18.76
N LYS A 317 -4.79 31.73 17.61
CA LYS A 317 -6.00 31.53 16.79
C LYS A 317 -6.10 30.11 16.25
N ILE A 318 -4.99 29.54 15.79
CA ILE A 318 -4.93 28.15 15.30
C ILE A 318 -5.27 27.21 16.46
N GLN A 319 -4.60 27.34 17.60
CA GLN A 319 -4.84 26.51 18.79
C GLN A 319 -6.29 26.59 19.26
N ASN A 320 -6.89 27.78 19.29
CA ASN A 320 -8.30 27.95 19.67
C ASN A 320 -9.23 27.29 18.64
N ARG A 321 -8.90 27.37 17.35
CA ARG A 321 -9.68 26.72 16.29
C ARG A 321 -9.53 25.21 16.34
N GLU A 322 -8.35 24.69 16.65
CA GLU A 322 -8.10 23.26 16.87
C GLU A 322 -8.86 22.73 18.08
N LYS A 323 -8.84 23.45 19.21
CA LYS A 323 -9.66 23.13 20.39
C LYS A 323 -11.14 23.09 20.03
N TYR A 324 -11.63 24.09 19.29
CA TYR A 324 -13.02 24.13 18.85
C TYR A 324 -13.38 22.95 17.94
N ILE A 325 -12.56 22.67 16.92
CA ILE A 325 -12.75 21.53 16.01
C ILE A 325 -12.74 20.22 16.80
N SER A 326 -11.82 20.07 17.76
CA SER A 326 -11.69 18.86 18.58
C SER A 326 -12.93 18.63 19.45
N VAL A 327 -13.45 19.67 20.09
CA VAL A 327 -14.67 19.59 20.92
C VAL A 327 -15.90 19.33 20.05
N ASN A 328 -16.07 20.07 18.96
CA ASN A 328 -17.24 19.95 18.09
C ASN A 328 -17.31 18.58 17.39
N ASN A 329 -16.16 17.99 17.03
CA ASN A 329 -16.12 16.68 16.39
C ASN A 329 -16.11 15.50 17.38
N ARG A 330 -15.86 15.72 18.68
CA ARG A 330 -15.82 14.65 19.68
C ARG A 330 -17.10 13.82 19.69
N GLN A 331 -18.26 14.47 19.68
CA GLN A 331 -19.55 13.77 19.62
C GLN A 331 -19.74 12.92 18.35
N GLN A 332 -19.20 13.36 17.21
CA GLN A 332 -19.28 12.60 15.96
C GLN A 332 -18.35 11.39 15.99
N VAL A 333 -17.15 11.56 16.56
CA VAL A 333 -16.21 10.46 16.80
C VAL A 333 -16.83 9.42 17.72
N ASP A 334 -17.50 9.84 18.79
CA ASP A 334 -18.16 8.91 19.72
C ASP A 334 -19.32 8.16 19.06
N LYS A 335 -20.16 8.84 18.27
CA LYS A 335 -21.20 8.19 17.46
C LYS A 335 -20.63 7.18 16.46
N TYR A 336 -19.51 7.50 15.82
CA TYR A 336 -18.83 6.60 14.91
C TYR A 336 -18.27 5.38 15.64
N LYS A 337 -17.65 5.56 16.81
CA LYS A 337 -17.17 4.47 17.66
C LYS A 337 -18.32 3.55 18.07
N GLU A 338 -19.45 4.11 18.52
CA GLU A 338 -20.64 3.34 18.90
C GLU A 338 -21.21 2.56 17.71
N ALA A 339 -21.31 3.18 16.53
CA ALA A 339 -21.76 2.51 15.31
C ALA A 339 -20.80 1.38 14.88
N SER A 340 -19.48 1.61 15.00
CA SER A 340 -18.46 0.60 14.73
C SER A 340 -18.57 -0.60 15.68
N MET A 341 -18.79 -0.36 16.98
CA MET A 341 -19.03 -1.42 17.96
C MET A 341 -20.30 -2.22 17.63
N LYS A 342 -21.41 -1.54 17.29
CA LYS A 342 -22.67 -2.19 16.88
C LYS A 342 -22.48 -3.05 15.63
N LEU A 343 -21.72 -2.57 14.64
CA LEU A 343 -21.43 -3.31 13.42
C LEU A 343 -20.58 -4.56 13.71
N LYS A 344 -19.55 -4.43 14.56
CA LYS A 344 -18.73 -5.57 14.98
C LYS A 344 -19.58 -6.63 15.69
N ALA A 345 -20.41 -6.23 16.66
CA ALA A 345 -21.31 -7.14 17.36
C ALA A 345 -22.33 -7.81 16.42
N ALA A 346 -22.85 -7.09 15.42
CA ALA A 346 -23.74 -7.67 14.41
C ALA A 346 -23.04 -8.68 13.50
N ARG A 347 -21.77 -8.42 13.11
CA ARG A 347 -20.96 -9.37 12.34
C ARG A 347 -20.68 -10.65 13.12
N GLU A 348 -20.28 -10.52 14.38
CA GLU A 348 -20.05 -11.69 15.25
C GLU A 348 -21.32 -12.54 15.39
N LYS A 349 -22.49 -11.92 15.61
CA LYS A 349 -23.78 -12.64 15.64
C LYS A 349 -24.12 -13.30 14.32
N TYR A 350 -23.85 -12.64 13.19
CA TYR A 350 -24.08 -13.22 11.87
C TYR A 350 -23.16 -14.43 11.62
N GLU A 351 -21.88 -14.33 11.97
CA GLU A 351 -20.93 -15.44 11.86
C GLU A 351 -21.33 -16.63 12.74
N MET A 352 -21.76 -16.37 13.98
CA MET A 352 -22.30 -17.39 14.88
C MET A 352 -23.51 -18.11 14.27
N HIS A 353 -24.53 -17.36 13.81
CA HIS A 353 -25.71 -17.95 13.18
C HIS A 353 -25.37 -18.67 11.87
N ASN A 354 -24.43 -18.16 11.08
CA ASN A 354 -24.00 -18.82 9.86
C ASN A 354 -23.34 -20.18 10.17
N ALA A 355 -22.52 -20.26 11.23
CA ALA A 355 -21.96 -21.51 11.71
C ALA A 355 -23.05 -22.49 12.20
N GLU A 356 -24.06 -22.00 12.94
CA GLU A 356 -25.21 -22.81 13.34
C GLU A 356 -26.02 -23.34 12.15
N VAL A 357 -26.24 -22.50 11.13
CA VAL A 357 -26.91 -22.90 9.88
C VAL A 357 -26.10 -23.98 9.17
N GLU A 358 -24.77 -23.87 9.12
CA GLU A 358 -23.93 -24.91 8.51
C GLU A 358 -24.04 -26.24 9.26
N ILE A 359 -24.05 -26.21 10.60
CA ILE A 359 -24.23 -27.41 11.43
C ILE A 359 -25.61 -28.03 11.22
N THR A 360 -26.68 -27.22 11.19
CA THR A 360 -28.04 -27.72 10.98
C THR A 360 -28.23 -28.26 9.56
N ALA A 361 -27.62 -27.65 8.55
CA ALA A 361 -27.60 -28.16 7.18
C ALA A 361 -26.88 -29.52 7.09
N LYS A 362 -25.74 -29.70 7.78
CA LYS A 362 -25.04 -30.98 7.87
C LYS A 362 -25.93 -32.06 8.53
N LYS A 363 -26.57 -31.74 9.65
CA LYS A 363 -27.52 -32.65 10.32
C LYS A 363 -28.70 -33.02 9.42
N LEU A 364 -29.23 -32.07 8.66
CA LEU A 364 -30.32 -32.33 7.73
C LEU A 364 -29.88 -33.26 6.58
N ALA A 365 -28.66 -33.07 6.05
CA ALA A 365 -28.09 -33.95 5.04
C ALA A 365 -27.89 -35.38 5.57
N GLU A 366 -27.44 -35.52 6.82
CA GLU A 366 -27.29 -36.82 7.48
C GLU A 366 -28.65 -37.54 7.62
N VAL A 367 -29.67 -36.86 8.16
CA VAL A 367 -31.03 -37.43 8.27
C VAL A 367 -31.61 -37.77 6.90
N THR A 368 -31.33 -36.97 5.88
CA THR A 368 -31.77 -37.25 4.50
C THR A 368 -31.08 -38.49 3.94
N ALA A 369 -29.78 -38.66 4.18
CA ALA A 369 -29.05 -39.86 3.79
C ALA A 369 -29.55 -41.11 4.52
N GLU A 370 -29.87 -41.00 5.82
CA GLU A 370 -30.50 -42.08 6.58
C GLU A 370 -31.89 -42.43 6.03
N PHE A 371 -32.68 -41.43 5.67
CA PHE A 371 -33.98 -41.63 5.04
C PHE A 371 -33.86 -42.33 3.68
N GLU A 372 -32.90 -41.93 2.84
CA GLU A 372 -32.63 -42.61 1.56
C GLU A 372 -32.15 -44.05 1.77
N LYS A 373 -31.36 -44.31 2.81
CA LYS A 373 -30.94 -45.67 3.19
C LYS A 373 -32.14 -46.51 3.65
N LEU A 374 -33.05 -45.93 4.43
CA LEU A 374 -34.28 -46.58 4.85
C LEU A 374 -35.19 -46.86 3.65
N LYS A 375 -35.35 -45.89 2.75
CA LYS A 375 -36.11 -46.02 1.50
C LYS A 375 -35.56 -47.15 0.64
N ARG A 376 -34.24 -47.22 0.42
CA ARG A 376 -33.59 -48.33 -0.29
C ARG A 376 -33.86 -49.68 0.38
N ARG A 377 -33.80 -49.77 1.70
CA ARG A 377 -34.12 -51.00 2.44
C ARG A 377 -35.59 -51.40 2.29
N VAL A 378 -36.51 -50.43 2.26
CA VAL A 378 -37.93 -50.68 2.03
C VAL A 378 -38.17 -51.12 0.58
N GLU A 379 -37.51 -50.50 -0.39
CA GLU A 379 -37.56 -50.90 -1.80
C GLU A 379 -36.97 -52.29 -2.03
N GLU A 380 -35.87 -52.65 -1.38
CA GLU A 380 -35.28 -53.98 -1.42
C GLU A 380 -36.21 -55.03 -0.80
N LYS A 381 -36.82 -54.73 0.35
CA LYS A 381 -37.84 -55.58 0.95
C LYS A 381 -39.10 -55.68 0.09
N GLY A 382 -39.51 -54.57 -0.54
CA GLY A 382 -40.63 -54.53 -1.47
C GLY A 382 -40.33 -55.34 -2.73
N SER A 383 -39.12 -55.26 -3.25
CA SER A 383 -38.64 -56.05 -4.38
C SER A 383 -38.60 -57.52 -4.04
N THR A 384 -38.09 -57.92 -2.88
CA THR A 384 -38.07 -59.33 -2.44
C THR A 384 -39.47 -59.89 -2.17
N LEU A 385 -40.40 -59.07 -1.66
CA LEU A 385 -41.82 -59.43 -1.55
C LEU A 385 -42.52 -59.50 -2.93
N ALA A 386 -42.14 -58.63 -3.85
CA ALA A 386 -42.63 -58.62 -5.23
C ALA A 386 -41.97 -59.69 -6.11
N ASP A 387 -40.86 -60.27 -5.66
CA ASP A 387 -40.10 -61.28 -6.38
C ASP A 387 -40.86 -62.62 -6.36
N ARG A 388 -41.79 -62.72 -7.32
CA ARG A 388 -42.59 -63.93 -7.57
C ARG A 388 -41.74 -65.12 -7.98
N THR A 389 -40.43 -64.97 -8.20
CA THR A 389 -39.54 -66.08 -8.58
C THR A 389 -39.48 -67.16 -7.51
N ALA A 390 -39.44 -66.82 -6.22
CA ALA A 390 -39.45 -67.81 -5.13
C ALA A 390 -40.78 -68.60 -5.12
N ALA A 391 -41.91 -67.89 -5.28
CA ALA A 391 -43.23 -68.52 -5.37
C ALA A 391 -43.39 -69.37 -6.65
N ALA A 392 -42.84 -68.91 -7.78
CA ALA A 392 -42.83 -69.64 -9.05
C ALA A 392 -41.95 -70.90 -8.98
N SER A 393 -40.80 -70.82 -8.31
CA SER A 393 -39.90 -71.95 -8.04
C SER A 393 -40.58 -73.01 -7.17
N MET A 394 -41.22 -72.60 -6.05
CA MET A 394 -42.02 -73.52 -5.23
C MET A 394 -43.15 -74.17 -6.03
N LYS A 395 -43.87 -73.39 -6.86
CA LYS A 395 -44.93 -73.93 -7.71
C LYS A 395 -44.41 -74.93 -8.74
N ALA A 396 -43.25 -74.67 -9.33
CA ALA A 396 -42.58 -75.59 -10.26
C ALA A 396 -42.15 -76.89 -9.55
N ALA A 397 -41.58 -76.80 -8.35
CA ALA A 397 -41.21 -77.96 -7.53
C ALA A 397 -42.45 -78.81 -7.16
N ILE A 398 -43.55 -78.18 -6.73
CA ILE A 398 -44.82 -78.88 -6.44
C ILE A 398 -45.36 -79.57 -7.70
N LYS A 399 -45.30 -78.92 -8.86
CA LYS A 399 -45.73 -79.53 -10.12
C LYS A 399 -44.91 -80.78 -10.44
N ARG A 400 -43.59 -80.69 -10.31
CA ARG A 400 -42.67 -81.81 -10.51
C ARG A 400 -42.97 -82.98 -9.57
N MET A 401 -43.16 -82.70 -8.28
CA MET A 401 -43.54 -83.73 -7.30
C MET A 401 -44.86 -84.41 -7.65
N LYS A 402 -45.85 -83.67 -8.20
CA LYS A 402 -47.12 -84.27 -8.66
C LYS A 402 -46.93 -85.16 -9.89
N GLU A 403 -46.09 -84.74 -10.83
CA GLU A 403 -45.73 -85.55 -12.02
C GLU A 403 -45.01 -86.84 -11.59
N GLU A 404 -44.04 -86.74 -10.67
CA GLU A 404 -43.34 -87.88 -10.07
C GLU A 404 -44.30 -88.82 -9.32
N MET A 405 -45.22 -88.28 -8.51
CA MET A 405 -46.23 -89.09 -7.81
C MET A 405 -47.17 -89.83 -8.78
N GLY A 406 -47.53 -89.19 -9.91
CA GLY A 406 -48.29 -89.83 -10.98
C GLY A 406 -47.50 -90.97 -11.63
N MET A 407 -46.21 -90.77 -11.91
CA MET A 407 -45.34 -91.83 -12.41
C MET A 407 -45.23 -92.99 -11.43
N TYR A 408 -45.02 -92.73 -10.14
CA TYR A 408 -44.95 -93.79 -9.12
C TYR A 408 -46.26 -94.55 -8.99
N ASN A 409 -47.41 -93.89 -9.07
CA ASN A 409 -48.71 -94.57 -9.07
C ASN A 409 -48.87 -95.53 -10.25
N ILE A 410 -48.44 -95.13 -11.46
CA ILE A 410 -48.45 -96.02 -12.63
C ILE A 410 -47.49 -97.20 -12.43
N GLN A 411 -46.30 -96.94 -11.89
CA GLN A 411 -45.34 -98.01 -11.58
C GLN A 411 -45.89 -98.99 -10.54
N CYS A 412 -46.55 -98.50 -9.49
CA CYS A 412 -47.26 -99.32 -8.51
C CYS A 412 -48.36 -100.15 -9.17
N ALA A 413 -49.21 -99.56 -10.01
CA ALA A 413 -50.28 -100.29 -10.71
C ALA A 413 -49.74 -101.38 -11.65
N ILE A 414 -48.64 -101.12 -12.37
CA ILE A 414 -47.98 -102.13 -13.20
C ILE A 414 -47.39 -103.24 -12.32
N ALA A 415 -46.78 -102.90 -11.18
CA ALA A 415 -46.27 -103.88 -10.23
C ALA A 415 -47.39 -104.74 -9.64
N GLU A 416 -48.52 -104.14 -9.27
CA GLU A 416 -49.74 -104.83 -8.81
C GLU A 416 -50.29 -105.78 -9.88
N MET A 417 -50.44 -105.31 -11.13
CA MET A 417 -50.87 -106.14 -12.25
C MET A 417 -49.91 -107.31 -12.48
N ARG A 418 -48.59 -107.07 -12.40
CA ARG A 418 -47.58 -108.11 -12.56
C ARG A 418 -47.62 -109.14 -11.43
N LEU A 419 -47.88 -108.70 -10.19
CA LEU A 419 -48.09 -109.59 -9.05
C LEU A 419 -49.38 -110.42 -9.18
N GLN A 420 -50.47 -109.83 -9.67
CA GLN A 420 -51.71 -110.56 -9.97
C GLN A 420 -51.48 -111.64 -11.02
N HIS A 421 -50.85 -111.31 -12.15
CA HIS A 421 -50.51 -112.29 -13.18
C HIS A 421 -49.63 -113.43 -12.66
N LEU A 422 -48.65 -113.14 -11.78
CA LEU A 422 -47.83 -114.18 -11.15
C LEU A 422 -48.66 -115.04 -10.18
N THR A 423 -49.60 -114.45 -9.45
CA THR A 423 -50.49 -115.18 -8.53
C THR A 423 -51.44 -116.10 -9.30
N GLU A 424 -52.01 -115.62 -10.41
CA GLU A 424 -52.83 -116.44 -11.31
C GLU A 424 -52.01 -117.56 -11.95
N ALA A 425 -50.76 -117.31 -12.35
CA ALA A 425 -49.87 -118.33 -12.87
C ALA A 425 -49.56 -119.41 -11.81
N ILE A 426 -49.37 -119.02 -10.54
CA ILE A 426 -49.19 -119.96 -9.42
C ILE A 426 -50.48 -120.76 -9.18
N GLN A 427 -51.65 -120.12 -9.14
CA GLN A 427 -52.93 -120.82 -8.99
C GLN A 427 -53.21 -121.80 -10.13
N ASN A 428 -52.89 -121.43 -11.38
CA ASN A 428 -53.04 -122.33 -12.52
C ASN A 428 -52.05 -123.49 -12.45
N ALA A 429 -50.82 -123.28 -11.99
CA ALA A 429 -49.85 -124.36 -11.75
C ALA A 429 -50.30 -125.32 -10.64
N GLU A 430 -50.90 -124.81 -9.55
CA GLU A 430 -51.49 -125.64 -8.49
C GLU A 430 -52.70 -126.44 -8.99
N ILE A 431 -53.53 -125.87 -9.88
CA ILE A 431 -54.63 -126.58 -10.54
C ILE A 431 -54.09 -127.68 -11.47
N ASP A 432 -53.04 -127.41 -12.24
CA ASP A 432 -52.39 -128.39 -13.12
C ASP A 432 -51.71 -129.52 -12.31
N GLU A 433 -51.07 -129.24 -11.17
CA GLU A 433 -50.57 -130.28 -10.24
C GLU A 433 -51.71 -131.11 -9.64
N SER A 434 -52.85 -130.49 -9.32
CA SER A 434 -54.03 -131.21 -8.81
C SER A 434 -54.66 -132.12 -9.87
N LEU A 435 -54.70 -131.70 -11.14
CA LEU A 435 -55.16 -132.49 -12.28
C LEU A 435 -54.20 -133.65 -12.60
N ALA A 436 -52.88 -133.41 -12.54
CA ALA A 436 -51.87 -134.45 -12.70
C ALA A 436 -51.94 -135.52 -11.59
N SER A 437 -52.26 -135.13 -10.35
CA SER A 437 -52.50 -136.06 -9.23
C SER A 437 -53.79 -136.90 -9.41
N PHE A 438 -54.80 -136.35 -10.09
CA PHE A 438 -56.06 -137.02 -10.38
C PHE A 438 -55.95 -138.04 -11.53
N GLU A 439 -55.09 -137.78 -12.53
CA GLU A 439 -54.79 -138.76 -13.59
C GLU A 439 -53.88 -139.90 -13.10
N GLY A 440 -52.94 -139.63 -12.19
CA GLY A 440 -52.08 -140.65 -11.58
C GLY A 440 -52.82 -141.66 -10.69
N THR A 441 -53.94 -141.25 -10.07
CA THR A 441 -54.73 -142.12 -9.16
C THR A 441 -55.69 -143.06 -9.88
N LYS A 442 -56.02 -142.83 -11.16
CA LYS A 442 -56.81 -143.76 -11.99
C LYS A 442 -56.01 -144.97 -12.50
N ALA A 443 -54.68 -144.92 -12.49
CA ALA A 443 -53.82 -145.98 -13.03
C ALA A 443 -53.40 -147.07 -12.00
N LEU A 444 -53.68 -146.90 -10.70
CA LEU A 444 -53.19 -147.80 -9.63
C LEU A 444 -54.25 -148.69 -8.95
N LYS A 445 -55.45 -148.83 -9.54
CA LYS A 445 -56.45 -149.84 -9.12
C LYS A 445 -56.93 -150.64 -10.34
N ARG A 446 -56.07 -151.48 -10.88
CA ARG A 446 -56.42 -152.66 -11.68
C ARG A 446 -55.51 -153.81 -11.30
#